data_AF-A0A7G2IQR3-F1
#
_entry.id   AF-A0A7G2IQR3-F1
#
_cell.length_a   1.000
_cell.length_b   1.000
_cell.length_c   1.000
_cell.angle_alpha   90.00
_cell.angle_beta   90.00
_cell.angle_gamma   90.00
#
_symmetry.space_group_name_H-M   'P 1'
#
loop_
_entity.id
_entity.type
_entity.pdbx_description
1 polymer ?
#
loop_
_entity_poly.entity_id
_entity_poly.type
_entity_poly.pdbx_seq_one_letter_code
_entity_poly.pdbx_strand_id
1 'polypeptide(L)'
;MRQYSYDCWLMEDTDTAMKAITRNIDRGIWRDLMQRSGMLALMDAQVRDEWYNSLEKDDIPAISEENILNTFEQLHLNKGEVFERGVINVFKGLSWNFKTNSPCRFGGKIIVTGLVKYDRWGFGLNWGWQRDRLTDLERMLMLLDGKAIPDNRADVTRRLSDHIHENRHSTRYEDEMSVIKYFQKGTVHITFRRSELVDKLNDIIAKHYPGALPTKQ
;
A
#
# COMPACT_ATOMS: atom_id res chain seq x y z
N MET A 1 22.94 -14.71 -26.85
CA MET A 1 21.57 -14.94 -26.36
C MET A 1 21.65 -15.86 -25.16
N ARG A 2 21.41 -15.37 -23.95
CA ARG A 2 21.26 -16.24 -22.76
C ARG A 2 19.79 -16.63 -22.68
N GLN A 3 19.53 -17.93 -22.80
CA GLN A 3 18.20 -18.50 -22.87
C GLN A 3 17.76 -18.84 -21.44
N TYR A 4 16.71 -18.18 -20.99
CA TYR A 4 16.09 -18.38 -19.68
C TYR A 4 15.52 -19.80 -19.58
N SER A 5 16.07 -20.65 -18.70
CA SER A 5 15.39 -21.77 -18.02
C SER A 5 16.42 -22.69 -17.33
N TYR A 6 16.63 -22.49 -16.02
CA TYR A 6 17.40 -23.34 -15.08
C TYR A 6 18.94 -23.36 -15.22
N ASP A 7 19.59 -22.21 -15.04
CA ASP A 7 21.00 -22.22 -14.63
C ASP A 7 21.06 -22.67 -13.16
N CYS A 8 21.28 -23.96 -12.97
CA CYS A 8 21.49 -24.54 -11.65
C CYS A 8 22.82 -24.00 -11.12
N TRP A 9 22.78 -23.21 -10.03
CA TRP A 9 23.97 -22.67 -9.35
C TRP A 9 25.01 -23.75 -8.98
N LEU A 10 24.62 -25.03 -8.96
CA LEU A 10 25.49 -26.19 -8.73
C LEU A 10 26.42 -26.50 -9.92
N MET A 11 26.21 -25.90 -11.09
CA MET A 11 27.04 -26.06 -12.29
C MET A 11 28.04 -24.92 -12.48
N GLU A 12 27.91 -23.84 -11.70
CA GLU A 12 28.81 -22.68 -11.72
C GLU A 12 30.08 -22.96 -10.89
N ASP A 13 31.13 -22.18 -11.12
CA ASP A 13 32.33 -22.25 -10.29
C ASP A 13 31.99 -21.86 -8.83
N THR A 14 32.79 -22.36 -7.88
CA THR A 14 32.50 -22.19 -6.45
C THR A 14 32.41 -20.73 -6.02
N ASP A 15 33.21 -19.82 -6.60
CA ASP A 15 33.17 -18.40 -6.24
C ASP A 15 31.86 -17.74 -6.69
N THR A 16 31.44 -18.02 -7.92
CA THR A 16 30.15 -17.56 -8.46
C THR A 16 28.97 -18.14 -7.67
N ALA A 17 28.98 -19.44 -7.38
CA ALA A 17 27.92 -20.10 -6.62
C ALA A 17 27.81 -19.55 -5.18
N MET A 18 28.93 -19.37 -4.48
CA MET A 18 28.95 -18.84 -3.11
C MET A 18 28.45 -17.39 -3.03
N LYS A 19 28.80 -16.54 -4.00
CA LYS A 19 28.28 -15.17 -4.08
C LYS A 19 26.77 -15.15 -4.26
N ALA A 20 26.23 -16.00 -5.13
CA ALA A 20 24.80 -16.09 -5.35
C ALA A 20 24.02 -16.62 -4.14
N ILE A 21 24.55 -17.65 -3.45
CA ILE A 21 23.96 -18.19 -2.23
C ILE A 21 23.93 -17.10 -1.15
N THR A 22 25.05 -16.42 -0.92
CA THR A 22 25.16 -15.34 0.07
C THR A 22 24.14 -14.24 -0.21
N ARG A 23 24.04 -13.77 -1.47
CA ARG A 23 23.05 -12.76 -1.86
C ARG A 23 21.61 -13.20 -1.62
N ASN A 24 21.27 -14.45 -1.92
CA ASN A 24 19.92 -14.96 -1.66
C ASN A 24 19.58 -14.99 -0.17
N ILE A 25 20.55 -15.37 0.68
CA ILE A 25 20.40 -15.35 2.14
C ILE A 25 20.23 -13.90 2.62
N ASP A 26 21.09 -12.99 2.16
CA ASP A 26 21.04 -11.56 2.52
C ASP A 26 19.69 -10.93 2.15
N ARG A 27 19.17 -11.21 0.95
CA ARG A 27 17.81 -10.79 0.53
C ARG A 27 16.75 -11.27 1.50
N GLY A 28 16.82 -12.54 1.91
CA GLY A 28 15.89 -13.13 2.87
C GLY A 28 15.93 -12.42 4.22
N ILE A 29 17.13 -12.12 4.72
CA ILE A 29 17.33 -11.42 5.99
C ILE A 29 16.79 -9.99 5.91
N TRP A 30 17.09 -9.24 4.85
CA TRP A 30 16.56 -7.88 4.65
C TRP A 30 15.03 -7.84 4.59
N ARG A 31 14.40 -8.82 3.93
CA ARG A 31 12.92 -8.94 3.91
C ARG A 31 12.35 -9.17 5.30
N ASP A 32 12.93 -10.09 6.08
CA ASP A 32 12.49 -10.39 7.44
C ASP A 32 12.68 -9.19 8.39
N LEU A 33 13.83 -8.52 8.33
CA LEU A 33 14.09 -7.30 9.12
C LEU A 33 13.07 -6.20 8.81
N MET A 34 12.78 -5.97 7.53
CA MET A 34 11.79 -4.97 7.11
C MET A 34 10.38 -5.31 7.57
N GLN A 35 10.00 -6.59 7.56
CA GLN A 35 8.72 -7.03 8.08
C GLN A 35 8.63 -6.82 9.60
N ARG A 36 9.66 -7.20 10.36
CA ARG A 36 9.68 -7.10 11.83
C ARG A 36 9.75 -5.66 12.34
N SER A 37 10.42 -4.78 11.61
CA SER A 37 10.51 -3.35 11.97
C SER A 37 9.19 -2.59 11.82
N GLY A 38 8.22 -3.14 11.10
CA GLY A 38 6.97 -2.46 10.76
C GLY A 38 7.11 -1.37 9.68
N MET A 39 8.30 -1.16 9.10
CA MET A 39 8.53 -0.12 8.08
C MET A 39 7.69 -0.33 6.82
N LEU A 40 7.46 -1.58 6.40
CA LEU A 40 6.59 -1.90 5.27
C LEU A 40 5.16 -1.38 5.47
N ALA A 41 4.72 -1.25 6.72
CA ALA A 41 3.37 -0.83 7.05
C ALA A 41 3.17 0.69 6.85
N LEU A 42 4.26 1.47 6.83
CA LEU A 42 4.28 2.90 6.53
C LEU A 42 4.29 3.20 5.02
N MET A 43 4.71 2.23 4.20
CA MET A 43 4.89 2.38 2.76
C MET A 43 3.60 2.08 2.00
N ASP A 44 3.30 2.86 0.96
CA ASP A 44 2.29 2.49 -0.03
C ASP A 44 2.80 1.36 -0.96
N ALA A 45 1.91 0.79 -1.77
CA ALA A 45 2.23 -0.31 -2.69
C ALA A 45 3.41 0.01 -3.61
N GLN A 46 3.51 1.23 -4.14
CA GLN A 46 4.60 1.59 -5.06
C GLN A 46 5.95 1.59 -4.34
N VAL A 47 6.04 2.22 -3.16
CA VAL A 47 7.29 2.29 -2.39
C VAL A 47 7.71 0.89 -1.91
N ARG A 48 6.74 0.02 -1.57
CA ARG A 48 7.04 -1.39 -1.26
C ARG A 48 7.61 -2.13 -2.46
N ASP A 49 7.04 -1.95 -3.65
CA ASP A 49 7.53 -2.58 -4.87
C ASP A 49 8.94 -2.08 -5.24
N GLU A 50 9.18 -0.77 -5.15
CA GLU A 50 10.51 -0.17 -5.33
C GLU A 50 11.55 -0.77 -4.37
N TRP A 51 11.17 -0.95 -3.10
CA TRP A 51 12.03 -1.61 -2.11
C TRP A 51 12.31 -3.07 -2.48
N TYR A 52 11.28 -3.89 -2.78
CA TYR A 52 11.50 -5.28 -3.17
C TYR A 52 12.36 -5.40 -4.42
N ASN A 53 12.15 -4.54 -5.41
CA ASN A 53 12.97 -4.49 -6.62
C ASN A 53 14.42 -4.07 -6.34
N SER A 54 14.65 -3.21 -5.34
CA SER A 54 16.00 -2.84 -4.91
C SER A 54 16.76 -4.04 -4.34
N LEU A 55 16.07 -4.97 -3.68
CA LEU A 55 16.68 -6.18 -3.14
C LEU A 55 17.12 -7.16 -4.23
N GLU A 56 16.52 -7.12 -5.41
CA GLU A 56 16.90 -7.98 -6.54
C GLU A 56 18.17 -7.51 -7.26
N LYS A 57 18.67 -6.31 -6.94
CA LYS A 57 19.92 -5.80 -7.50
C LYS A 57 21.14 -6.46 -6.87
N ASP A 58 22.29 -6.29 -7.51
CA ASP A 58 23.57 -6.84 -7.07
C ASP A 58 24.29 -5.98 -6.02
N ASP A 59 23.77 -4.79 -5.73
CA ASP A 59 24.37 -3.76 -4.86
C ASP A 59 23.68 -3.65 -3.48
N ILE A 60 22.96 -4.69 -3.04
CA ILE A 60 22.38 -4.71 -1.70
C ILE A 60 23.48 -4.64 -0.63
N PRO A 61 23.28 -3.91 0.47
CA PRO A 61 24.24 -3.88 1.56
C PRO A 61 24.43 -5.28 2.13
N ALA A 62 25.69 -5.72 2.26
CA ALA A 62 26.02 -6.99 2.87
C ALA A 62 25.47 -7.04 4.30
N ILE A 63 25.04 -8.22 4.76
CA ILE A 63 24.55 -8.35 6.13
C ILE A 63 25.71 -8.20 7.12
N SER A 64 25.69 -7.09 7.87
CA SER A 64 26.55 -6.79 9.00
C SER A 64 25.79 -5.92 10.00
N GLU A 65 26.20 -5.90 11.27
CA GLU A 65 25.58 -5.06 12.30
C GLU A 65 25.58 -3.59 11.89
N GLU A 66 26.72 -3.08 11.41
CA GLU A 66 26.89 -1.72 10.93
C GLU A 66 25.93 -1.39 9.78
N ASN A 67 25.84 -2.25 8.76
CA ASN A 67 24.96 -2.00 7.60
C ASN A 67 23.48 -2.04 7.99
N ILE A 68 23.09 -2.97 8.88
CA ILE A 68 21.73 -3.06 9.42
C ILE A 68 21.39 -1.77 10.19
N LEU A 69 22.23 -1.36 11.14
CA LEU A 69 22.00 -0.17 11.93
C LEU A 69 21.90 1.08 11.04
N ASN A 70 22.85 1.28 10.13
CA ASN A 70 22.83 2.41 9.22
C ASN A 70 21.56 2.45 8.36
N THR A 71 21.13 1.30 7.82
CA THR A 71 19.92 1.22 6.99
C THR A 71 18.66 1.54 7.80
N PHE A 72 18.53 0.97 8.99
CA PHE A 72 17.35 1.19 9.83
C PHE A 72 17.31 2.58 10.47
N GLU A 73 18.46 3.19 10.75
CA GLU A 73 18.55 4.58 11.17
C GLU A 73 18.02 5.51 10.08
N GLN A 74 18.47 5.33 8.83
CA GLN A 74 17.97 6.11 7.69
C GLN A 74 16.47 5.89 7.46
N LEU A 75 15.99 4.65 7.53
CA LEU A 75 14.56 4.37 7.42
C LEU A 75 13.76 5.05 8.53
N HIS A 76 14.28 5.04 9.77
CA HIS A 76 13.61 5.67 10.90
C HIS A 76 13.56 7.19 10.77
N LEU A 77 14.65 7.82 10.32
CA LEU A 77 14.71 9.27 10.07
C LEU A 77 13.72 9.69 8.99
N ASN A 78 13.59 8.87 7.93
CA ASN A 78 12.75 9.19 6.76
C ASN A 78 11.31 8.64 6.86
N LYS A 79 10.96 7.93 7.95
CA LYS A 79 9.67 7.22 8.10
C LYS A 79 8.45 8.12 7.90
N GLY A 80 8.54 9.38 8.36
CA GLY A 80 7.47 10.37 8.24
C GLY A 80 7.26 10.79 6.79
N GLU A 81 8.35 11.02 6.06
CA GLU A 81 8.30 11.37 4.63
C GLU A 81 7.77 10.22 3.79
N VAL A 82 8.22 8.98 4.06
CA VAL A 82 7.73 7.78 3.38
C VAL A 82 6.22 7.63 3.56
N PHE A 83 5.73 7.82 4.79
CA PHE A 83 4.31 7.80 5.11
C PHE A 83 3.53 8.88 4.36
N GLU A 84 4.00 10.13 4.42
CA GLU A 84 3.35 11.26 3.75
C GLU A 84 3.31 11.07 2.22
N ARG A 85 4.39 10.57 1.62
CA ARG A 85 4.45 10.27 0.19
C ARG A 85 3.41 9.21 -0.21
N GLY A 86 3.19 8.21 0.63
CA GLY A 86 2.12 7.23 0.44
C GLY A 86 0.74 7.88 0.39
N VAL A 87 0.44 8.80 1.33
CA VAL A 87 -0.81 9.57 1.32
C VAL A 87 -0.97 10.36 0.02
N ILE A 88 0.10 11.01 -0.44
CA ILE A 88 0.10 11.76 -1.70
C ILE A 88 -0.12 10.82 -2.92
N ASN A 89 0.46 9.63 -2.92
CA ASN A 89 0.29 8.65 -4.01
C ASN A 89 -1.17 8.17 -4.10
N VAL A 90 -1.80 7.87 -2.96
CA VAL A 90 -3.24 7.53 -2.90
C VAL A 90 -4.09 8.68 -3.43
N PHE A 91 -3.78 9.92 -3.01
CA PHE A 91 -4.51 11.13 -3.43
C PHE A 91 -4.42 11.38 -4.94
N LYS A 92 -3.19 11.41 -5.48
CA LYS A 92 -2.93 11.62 -6.92
C LYS A 92 -3.57 10.54 -7.79
N GLY A 93 -3.70 9.34 -7.24
CA GLY A 93 -4.35 8.24 -7.93
C GLY A 93 -5.85 8.41 -8.14
N LEU A 94 -6.52 9.30 -7.40
CA LEU A 94 -7.97 9.48 -7.51
C LEU A 94 -8.34 10.13 -8.85
N SER A 95 -9.36 9.58 -9.53
CA SER A 95 -9.90 10.21 -10.74
C SER A 95 -10.68 11.47 -10.39
N TRP A 96 -10.41 12.57 -11.09
CA TRP A 96 -11.11 13.85 -10.91
C TRP A 96 -12.40 13.97 -11.71
N ASN A 97 -12.79 12.92 -12.43
CA ASN A 97 -14.06 12.87 -13.18
C ASN A 97 -15.29 12.77 -12.27
N PHE A 98 -15.09 12.69 -10.95
CA PHE A 98 -16.15 12.55 -9.96
C PHE A 98 -16.25 13.81 -9.10
N LYS A 99 -17.48 14.32 -8.94
CA LYS A 99 -17.76 15.55 -8.17
C LYS A 99 -17.18 15.54 -6.74
N THR A 100 -17.07 14.38 -6.10
CA THR A 100 -16.56 14.27 -4.71
C THR A 100 -15.06 14.06 -4.61
N ASN A 101 -14.39 13.71 -5.71
CA ASN A 101 -12.93 13.61 -5.76
C ASN A 101 -12.37 14.97 -6.13
N SER A 102 -11.98 15.76 -5.13
CA SER A 102 -11.40 17.07 -5.36
C SER A 102 -9.92 16.95 -5.75
N PRO A 103 -9.43 17.74 -6.72
CA PRO A 103 -8.00 17.78 -7.07
C PRO A 103 -7.15 18.45 -5.99
N CYS A 104 -7.77 19.06 -4.97
CA CYS A 104 -7.07 19.79 -3.92
C CYS A 104 -7.12 19.14 -2.54
N ARG A 105 -8.06 18.21 -2.29
CA ARG A 105 -8.29 17.61 -0.97
C ARG A 105 -9.01 16.28 -1.01
N PHE A 106 -8.83 15.49 0.03
CA PHE A 106 -9.80 14.45 0.37
C PHE A 106 -11.12 15.09 0.81
N GLY A 107 -12.21 14.66 0.18
CA GLY A 107 -13.56 14.90 0.69
C GLY A 107 -13.96 13.82 1.70
N GLY A 108 -15.10 14.01 2.38
CA GLY A 108 -15.66 12.96 3.26
C GLY A 108 -16.09 11.69 2.51
N LYS A 109 -16.05 11.69 1.17
CA LYS A 109 -16.31 10.54 0.32
C LYS A 109 -15.41 10.60 -0.91
N ILE A 110 -14.80 9.47 -1.24
CA ILE A 110 -14.07 9.26 -2.50
C ILE A 110 -14.77 8.22 -3.37
N ILE A 111 -14.53 8.30 -4.66
CA ILE A 111 -15.05 7.37 -5.66
C ILE A 111 -13.88 6.74 -6.42
N VAL A 112 -13.83 5.41 -6.43
CA VAL A 112 -12.82 4.63 -7.17
C VAL A 112 -13.50 3.74 -8.20
N THR A 113 -12.84 3.50 -9.33
CA THR A 113 -13.34 2.67 -10.42
C THR A 113 -12.50 1.43 -10.60
N GLY A 114 -13.13 0.32 -10.99
CA GLY A 114 -12.43 -0.93 -11.26
C GLY A 114 -12.00 -1.69 -10.00
N LEU A 115 -12.46 -1.30 -8.81
CA LEU A 115 -12.22 -2.05 -7.58
C LEU A 115 -13.09 -3.30 -7.47
N VAL A 116 -14.32 -3.24 -7.98
CA VAL A 116 -15.24 -4.40 -8.05
C VAL A 116 -15.57 -4.72 -9.50
N LYS A 117 -15.99 -5.97 -9.73
CA LYS A 117 -16.67 -6.43 -10.92
C LYS A 117 -18.07 -6.92 -10.56
N TYR A 118 -18.92 -6.98 -11.58
CA TYR A 118 -20.23 -7.62 -11.49
C TYR A 118 -20.42 -8.51 -12.72
N ASP A 119 -20.65 -9.79 -12.51
CA ASP A 119 -20.91 -10.78 -13.54
C ASP A 119 -22.10 -11.69 -13.17
N ARG A 120 -22.33 -12.77 -13.93
CA ARG A 120 -23.44 -13.70 -13.68
C ARG A 120 -23.41 -14.35 -12.28
N TRP A 121 -22.25 -14.33 -11.60
CA TRP A 121 -22.07 -14.86 -10.25
C TRP A 121 -22.17 -13.76 -9.17
N GLY A 122 -22.60 -12.56 -9.56
CA GLY A 122 -22.77 -11.40 -8.68
C GLY A 122 -21.51 -10.54 -8.57
N PHE A 123 -21.38 -9.86 -7.44
CA PHE A 123 -20.22 -9.02 -7.16
C PHE A 123 -18.96 -9.84 -6.85
N GLY A 124 -17.81 -9.28 -7.21
CA GLY A 124 -16.50 -9.75 -6.77
C GLY A 124 -15.50 -8.60 -6.74
N LEU A 125 -14.44 -8.73 -5.94
CA LEU A 125 -13.33 -7.78 -5.98
C LEU A 125 -12.40 -8.10 -7.16
N ASN A 126 -11.90 -7.04 -7.80
CA ASN A 126 -10.84 -7.17 -8.78
C ASN A 126 -9.49 -7.27 -8.06
N TRP A 127 -8.58 -8.01 -8.69
CA TRP A 127 -7.17 -8.03 -8.29
C TRP A 127 -6.41 -6.88 -8.97
N GLY A 128 -5.41 -6.33 -8.28
CA GLY A 128 -4.51 -5.31 -8.81
C GLY A 128 -4.52 -4.00 -8.01
N TRP A 129 -3.90 -2.97 -8.58
CA TRP A 129 -3.51 -1.74 -7.88
C TRP A 129 -4.63 -0.99 -7.15
N GLN A 130 -5.88 -1.07 -7.59
CA GLN A 130 -7.01 -0.45 -6.88
C GLN A 130 -7.28 -1.10 -5.53
N ARG A 131 -7.06 -2.41 -5.44
CA ARG A 131 -7.15 -3.16 -4.20
C ARG A 131 -6.03 -2.74 -3.25
N ASP A 132 -4.80 -2.68 -3.75
CA ASP A 132 -3.65 -2.27 -2.95
C ASP A 132 -3.84 -0.86 -2.41
N ARG A 133 -4.36 0.06 -3.23
CA ARG A 133 -4.73 1.41 -2.80
C ARG A 133 -5.77 1.43 -1.68
N LEU A 134 -6.76 0.54 -1.72
CA LEU A 134 -7.77 0.46 -0.65
C LEU A 134 -7.12 -0.04 0.66
N THR A 135 -6.24 -1.04 0.60
CA THR A 135 -5.45 -1.48 1.76
C THR A 135 -4.55 -0.34 2.27
N ASP A 136 -3.85 0.38 1.39
CA ASP A 136 -2.97 1.49 1.75
C ASP A 136 -3.74 2.60 2.47
N LEU A 137 -4.92 2.96 1.96
CA LEU A 137 -5.80 3.95 2.58
C LEU A 137 -6.23 3.53 3.99
N GLU A 138 -6.61 2.27 4.20
CA GLU A 138 -6.93 1.77 5.54
C GLU A 138 -5.72 1.88 6.48
N ARG A 139 -4.54 1.42 6.05
CA ARG A 139 -3.32 1.47 6.86
C ARG A 139 -2.98 2.90 7.27
N MET A 140 -3.12 3.85 6.33
CA MET A 140 -2.89 5.27 6.60
C MET A 140 -3.88 5.83 7.62
N LEU A 141 -5.16 5.49 7.52
CA LEU A 141 -6.16 5.90 8.49
C LEU A 141 -5.90 5.30 9.88
N MET A 142 -5.52 4.03 9.96
CA MET A 142 -5.16 3.36 11.22
C MET A 142 -3.95 4.01 11.88
N LEU A 143 -2.92 4.34 11.10
CA LEU A 143 -1.73 5.04 11.58
C LEU A 143 -2.05 6.45 12.11
N LEU A 144 -2.85 7.22 11.37
CA LEU A 144 -3.29 8.55 11.82
C LEU A 144 -4.16 8.50 13.06
N ASP A 145 -4.85 7.38 13.28
CA ASP A 145 -5.63 7.09 14.47
C ASP A 145 -4.79 6.56 15.65
N GLY A 146 -3.50 6.26 15.43
CA GLY A 146 -2.63 5.67 16.45
C GLY A 146 -2.97 4.21 16.77
N LYS A 147 -3.68 3.51 15.89
CA LYS A 147 -4.01 2.10 16.05
C LYS A 147 -3.00 1.18 15.37
N ALA A 148 -2.97 -0.06 15.85
CA ALA A 148 -2.23 -1.11 15.18
C ALA A 148 -2.78 -1.35 13.78
N ILE A 149 -1.87 -1.54 12.82
CA ILE A 149 -2.23 -1.87 11.44
C ILE A 149 -2.72 -3.31 11.38
N PRO A 150 -3.86 -3.60 10.73
CA PRO A 150 -4.31 -4.97 10.55
C PRO A 150 -3.29 -5.79 9.75
N ASP A 151 -3.12 -7.06 10.14
CA ASP A 151 -2.43 -8.07 9.30
C ASP A 151 -3.09 -8.08 7.90
N ASN A 152 -2.31 -8.32 6.84
CA ASN A 152 -2.80 -8.53 5.48
C ASN A 152 -3.93 -9.57 5.41
N ARG A 153 -3.95 -10.55 6.32
CA ARG A 153 -5.03 -11.56 6.44
C ARG A 153 -6.35 -11.00 6.97
N ALA A 154 -6.34 -9.79 7.49
CA ALA A 154 -7.45 -9.12 8.10
C ALA A 154 -7.52 -7.64 7.64
N ASP A 155 -7.05 -7.31 6.44
CA ASP A 155 -7.22 -5.96 5.90
C ASP A 155 -8.66 -5.74 5.36
N VAL A 156 -8.99 -4.50 5.03
CA VAL A 156 -10.29 -4.11 4.47
C VAL A 156 -10.63 -4.87 3.20
N THR A 157 -9.64 -5.23 2.38
CA THR A 157 -9.89 -5.93 1.12
C THR A 157 -10.30 -7.36 1.37
N ARG A 158 -9.71 -8.00 2.38
CA ARG A 158 -10.12 -9.33 2.84
C ARG A 158 -11.52 -9.28 3.44
N ARG A 159 -11.78 -8.36 4.38
CA ARG A 159 -13.11 -8.21 4.98
C ARG A 159 -14.19 -7.94 3.93
N LEU A 160 -13.91 -7.06 2.97
CA LEU A 160 -14.83 -6.74 1.89
C LEU A 160 -15.03 -7.93 0.94
N SER A 161 -13.99 -8.70 0.65
CA SER A 161 -14.08 -9.94 -0.14
C SER A 161 -14.99 -10.96 0.52
N ASP A 162 -14.76 -11.20 1.81
CA ASP A 162 -15.51 -12.16 2.62
C ASP A 162 -16.99 -11.73 2.70
N HIS A 163 -17.25 -10.44 2.95
CA HIS A 163 -18.60 -9.87 2.93
C HIS A 163 -19.32 -10.05 1.58
N ILE A 164 -18.65 -9.75 0.46
CA ILE A 164 -19.23 -9.92 -0.88
C ILE A 164 -19.52 -11.40 -1.17
N HIS A 165 -18.67 -12.31 -0.70
CA HIS A 165 -18.86 -13.73 -0.87
C HIS A 165 -20.11 -14.23 -0.12
N GLU A 166 -20.25 -13.81 1.14
CA GLU A 166 -21.35 -14.20 2.03
C GLU A 166 -22.68 -13.51 1.66
N ASN A 167 -22.61 -12.28 1.14
CA ASN A 167 -23.76 -11.44 0.87
C ASN A 167 -23.85 -11.03 -0.61
N ARG A 168 -24.06 -12.01 -1.50
CA ARG A 168 -24.01 -11.85 -2.96
C ARG A 168 -24.91 -10.75 -3.54
N HIS A 169 -26.01 -10.42 -2.87
CA HIS A 169 -26.96 -9.39 -3.28
C HIS A 169 -26.78 -8.05 -2.54
N SER A 170 -25.89 -8.00 -1.55
CA SER A 170 -25.59 -6.74 -0.88
C SER A 170 -24.82 -5.82 -1.83
N THR A 171 -25.02 -4.52 -1.67
CA THR A 171 -24.28 -3.46 -2.38
C THR A 171 -23.57 -2.51 -1.40
N ARG A 172 -23.52 -2.89 -0.12
CA ARG A 172 -23.02 -2.06 0.97
C ARG A 172 -22.29 -2.92 2.00
N TYR A 173 -21.11 -2.45 2.38
CA TYR A 173 -20.28 -2.96 3.47
C TYR A 173 -19.90 -1.78 4.36
N GLU A 174 -19.79 -2.03 5.66
CA GLU A 174 -19.41 -1.00 6.62
C GLU A 174 -18.48 -1.57 7.68
N ASP A 175 -17.52 -0.75 8.10
CA ASP A 175 -16.66 -1.04 9.23
C ASP A 175 -16.44 0.22 10.09
N GLU A 176 -15.41 0.17 10.93
CA GLU A 176 -15.03 1.28 11.79
C GLU A 176 -14.64 2.54 11.00
N MET A 177 -13.91 2.37 9.89
CA MET A 177 -13.30 3.49 9.18
C MET A 177 -14.19 4.05 8.07
N SER A 178 -15.00 3.20 7.44
CA SER A 178 -15.70 3.58 6.22
C SER A 178 -17.03 2.90 5.99
N VAL A 179 -17.82 3.53 5.13
CA VAL A 179 -18.98 2.93 4.47
C VAL A 179 -18.65 2.77 3.00
N ILE A 180 -18.64 1.52 2.53
CA ILE A 180 -18.32 1.14 1.15
C ILE A 180 -19.61 0.76 0.44
N LYS A 181 -19.98 1.53 -0.58
CA LYS A 181 -21.07 1.18 -1.50
C LYS A 181 -20.50 0.84 -2.86
N TYR A 182 -20.93 -0.27 -3.44
CA TYR A 182 -20.39 -0.76 -4.71
C TYR A 182 -21.49 -0.99 -5.75
N PHE A 183 -21.17 -0.69 -7.01
CA PHE A 183 -22.13 -0.59 -8.10
C PHE A 183 -21.73 -1.49 -9.27
N GLN A 184 -22.71 -1.97 -10.04
CA GLN A 184 -22.49 -2.93 -11.14
C GLN A 184 -21.53 -2.41 -12.23
N LYS A 185 -21.41 -1.08 -12.40
CA LYS A 185 -20.44 -0.45 -13.32
C LYS A 185 -18.97 -0.62 -12.87
N GLY A 186 -18.72 -1.21 -11.71
CA GLY A 186 -17.37 -1.36 -11.15
C GLY A 186 -16.91 -0.18 -10.30
N THR A 187 -17.80 0.78 -10.04
CA THR A 187 -17.52 1.95 -9.19
C THR A 187 -17.77 1.62 -7.73
N VAL A 188 -16.93 2.14 -6.85
CA VAL A 188 -17.06 2.01 -5.40
C VAL A 188 -16.98 3.39 -4.76
N HIS A 189 -17.95 3.69 -3.91
CA HIS A 189 -18.01 4.90 -3.10
C HIS A 189 -17.56 4.56 -1.69
N ILE A 190 -16.48 5.20 -1.24
CA ILE A 190 -15.93 5.02 0.11
C ILE A 190 -16.21 6.31 0.86
N THR A 191 -17.11 6.25 1.84
CA THR A 191 -17.43 7.37 2.72
C THR A 191 -16.69 7.20 4.02
N PHE A 192 -15.85 8.16 4.39
CA PHE A 192 -15.11 8.12 5.65
C PHE A 192 -16.05 8.41 6.82
N ARG A 193 -15.93 7.62 7.89
CA ARG A 193 -16.73 7.83 9.12
C ARG A 193 -16.13 8.87 10.05
N ARG A 194 -14.81 9.07 9.95
CA ARG A 194 -14.00 9.85 10.89
C ARG A 194 -13.42 11.07 10.20
N SER A 195 -14.13 12.20 10.29
CA SER A 195 -13.75 13.44 9.61
C SER A 195 -12.40 13.98 10.08
N GLU A 196 -12.04 13.76 11.35
CA GLU A 196 -10.77 14.18 11.91
C GLU A 196 -9.56 13.45 11.28
N LEU A 197 -9.74 12.21 10.80
CA LEU A 197 -8.70 11.50 10.06
C LEU A 197 -8.57 12.03 8.64
N VAL A 198 -9.69 12.43 8.03
CA VAL A 198 -9.68 13.11 6.72
C VAL A 198 -9.00 14.47 6.82
N ASP A 199 -9.19 15.20 7.91
CA ASP A 199 -8.49 16.46 8.17
C ASP A 199 -6.98 16.24 8.30
N LYS A 200 -6.54 15.21 9.03
CA LYS A 200 -5.11 14.83 9.11
C LYS A 200 -4.51 14.46 7.74
N LEU A 201 -5.24 13.73 6.89
CA LEU A 201 -4.81 13.45 5.52
C LEU A 201 -4.66 14.75 4.70
N ASN A 202 -5.59 15.70 4.89
CA ASN A 202 -5.55 16.99 4.22
C ASN A 202 -4.42 17.89 4.74
N ASP A 203 -4.08 17.83 6.03
CA ASP A 203 -2.93 18.55 6.58
C ASP A 203 -1.62 18.09 5.91
N ILE A 204 -1.49 16.79 5.58
CA ILE A 204 -0.38 16.25 4.79
C ILE A 204 -0.38 16.82 3.37
N ILE A 205 -1.54 16.87 2.70
CA ILE A 205 -1.65 17.49 1.36
C ILE A 205 -1.22 18.96 1.41
N ALA A 206 -1.67 19.71 2.40
CA ALA A 206 -1.34 21.13 2.55
C ALA A 206 0.15 21.37 2.79
N LYS A 207 0.82 20.47 3.52
CA LYS A 207 2.26 20.50 3.74
C LYS A 207 3.05 20.34 2.43
N HIS A 208 2.63 19.41 1.56
CA HIS A 208 3.30 19.13 0.28
C HIS A 208 2.91 20.10 -0.84
N TYR A 209 1.71 20.68 -0.75
CA TYR A 209 1.16 21.62 -1.73
C TYR A 209 0.63 22.88 -1.03
N PRO A 210 1.50 23.82 -0.63
CA PRO A 210 1.09 25.07 0.00
C PRO A 210 0.08 25.83 -0.87
N GLY A 211 -1.05 26.22 -0.28
CA GLY A 211 -2.14 26.93 -0.98
C GLY A 211 -3.14 26.03 -1.72
N ALA A 212 -2.99 24.70 -1.68
CA ALA A 212 -3.98 23.78 -2.24
C ALA A 212 -5.31 23.82 -1.48
N LEU A 213 -5.28 24.02 -0.16
CA LEU A 213 -6.46 24.13 0.68
C LEU A 213 -6.84 25.60 0.92
N PRO A 214 -8.13 25.96 0.89
CA PRO A 214 -8.56 27.26 1.38
C PRO A 214 -8.20 27.38 2.87
N THR A 215 -7.72 28.55 3.28
CA THR A 215 -7.44 28.86 4.69
C THR A 215 -8.67 28.51 5.52
N LYS A 216 -8.51 27.71 6.58
CA LYS A 216 -9.60 27.43 7.53
C LYS A 216 -10.12 28.79 8.03
N GLN A 217 -11.34 29.17 7.62
CA GLN A 217 -12.06 30.33 8.14
C GLN A 217 -12.68 29.98 9.49
#